data_AF-A0A9D2Z2K0-F1
#
_entry.id   AF-A0A9D2Z2K0-F1
#
_cell.length_a   1.000
_cell.length_b   1.000
_cell.length_c   1.000
_cell.angle_alpha   90.00
_cell.angle_beta   90.00
_cell.angle_gamma   90.00
#
_symmetry.space_group_name_H-M   'P 1'
#
loop_
_entity.id
_entity.type
_entity.pdbx_description
1 polymer ?
#
loop_
_entity_poly.entity_id
_entity_poly.type
_entity_poly.pdbx_seq_one_letter_code
_entity_poly.pdbx_strand_id
1 'polypeptide(L)'
;MYSEGSEFLPQDNETALQYFKKASDMGNPVGQSGLGMAYLYGRGVPVNYELALKYFQKAAEQGWVDGQLQLGTMYYSECRSHPSLLRAAQLIEF
;
A
#
# COMPACT_ATOMS: atom_id res chain seq x y z
N MET A 1 -30.41 -15.80 18.55
CA MET A 1 -29.53 -16.45 17.55
C MET A 1 -28.99 -15.33 16.68
N TYR A 2 -27.67 -15.10 16.69
CA TYR A 2 -27.02 -14.00 15.97
C TYR A 2 -26.69 -14.42 14.53
N SER A 3 -27.68 -14.30 13.66
CA SER A 3 -27.57 -14.33 12.20
C SER A 3 -28.51 -13.21 11.75
N GLU A 4 -28.10 -12.14 11.09
CA GLU A 4 -27.26 -12.07 9.92
C GLU A 4 -26.62 -10.68 9.90
N GLY A 5 -25.32 -10.61 9.72
CA GLY A 5 -24.60 -9.36 9.52
C GLY A 5 -23.53 -9.58 8.48
N SER A 6 -23.91 -9.87 7.24
CA SER A 6 -22.91 -10.13 6.20
C SER A 6 -23.38 -9.96 4.76
N GLU A 7 -24.42 -9.16 4.48
CA GLU A 7 -24.75 -8.78 3.10
C GLU A 7 -25.11 -7.30 3.06
N PHE A 8 -24.57 -6.55 2.08
CA PHE A 8 -24.92 -5.15 1.76
C PHE A 8 -24.32 -3.98 2.57
N LEU A 9 -23.02 -4.02 2.89
CA LEU A 9 -22.26 -2.76 2.92
C LEU A 9 -21.61 -2.60 1.54
N PRO A 10 -22.08 -1.69 0.66
CA PRO A 10 -21.27 -1.32 -0.49
C PRO A 10 -19.89 -0.96 0.04
N GLN A 11 -18.84 -1.60 -0.48
CA GLN A 11 -17.48 -1.18 -0.19
C GLN A 11 -17.36 0.24 -0.72
N ASP A 12 -17.61 1.19 0.18
CA ASP A 12 -17.46 2.60 -0.09
C ASP A 12 -15.96 2.89 -0.06
N ASN A 13 -15.31 2.44 -1.14
CA ASN A 13 -13.88 2.57 -1.37
C ASN A 13 -13.50 4.05 -1.34
N GLU A 14 -14.42 4.96 -1.71
CA GLU A 14 -14.22 6.40 -1.60
C GLU A 14 -14.18 6.84 -0.14
N THR A 15 -15.15 6.43 0.69
CA THR A 15 -15.13 6.71 2.12
C THR A 15 -13.88 6.12 2.80
N ALA A 16 -13.51 4.88 2.48
CA ALA A 16 -12.28 4.26 3.00
C ALA A 16 -11.02 5.03 2.58
N LEU A 17 -10.94 5.46 1.32
CA LEU A 17 -9.85 6.28 0.80
C LEU A 17 -9.74 7.62 1.55
N GLN A 18 -10.86 8.27 1.85
CA GLN A 18 -10.87 9.50 2.64
C GLN A 18 -10.32 9.29 4.05
N TYR A 19 -10.69 8.19 4.71
CA TYR A 19 -10.14 7.85 6.03
C TYR A 19 -8.64 7.56 5.96
N PHE A 20 -8.19 6.76 4.99
CA PHE A 20 -6.77 6.49 4.80
C PHE A 20 -5.99 7.77 4.48
N LYS A 21 -6.57 8.69 3.70
CA LYS A 21 -5.98 10.00 3.43
C LYS A 21 -5.81 10.82 4.70
N LYS A 22 -6.88 11.01 5.48
CA LYS A 22 -6.80 11.73 6.77
C LYS A 22 -5.79 11.10 7.72
N ALA A 23 -5.78 9.77 7.84
CA ALA A 23 -4.82 9.06 8.68
C ALA A 23 -3.38 9.24 8.18
N SER A 24 -3.16 9.12 6.87
CA SER A 24 -1.85 9.32 6.22
C SER A 24 -1.33 10.76 6.39
N ASP A 25 -2.21 11.75 6.29
CA ASP A 25 -1.90 13.17 6.50
C ASP A 25 -1.49 13.45 7.96
N MET A 26 -2.01 12.68 8.92
CA MET A 26 -1.57 12.68 10.32
C MET A 26 -0.31 11.84 10.56
N GLY A 27 0.31 11.31 9.51
CA GLY A 27 1.50 10.45 9.60
C GLY A 27 1.20 9.01 10.01
N ASN A 28 -0.06 8.61 10.19
CA ASN A 28 -0.40 7.27 10.66
C ASN A 28 0.00 6.21 9.61
N PRO A 29 0.82 5.21 9.98
CA PRO A 29 1.31 4.22 9.03
C PRO A 29 0.23 3.28 8.49
N VAL A 30 -0.86 3.06 9.23
CA VAL A 30 -2.03 2.29 8.75
C VAL A 30 -2.71 3.03 7.61
N GLY A 31 -2.87 4.36 7.74
CA GLY A 31 -3.40 5.21 6.68
C GLY A 31 -2.51 5.22 5.43
N GLN A 32 -1.20 5.27 5.63
CA GLN A 32 -0.23 5.19 4.55
C GLN A 32 -0.29 3.84 3.83
N SER A 33 -0.27 2.70 4.55
CA SER A 33 -0.45 1.38 3.94
C SER A 33 -1.80 1.22 3.26
N GLY A 34 -2.87 1.79 3.82
CA GLY A 34 -4.21 1.80 3.21
C GLY A 34 -4.24 2.53 1.87
N LEU A 35 -3.62 3.72 1.78
CA LEU A 35 -3.46 4.42 0.51
C LEU A 35 -2.56 3.64 -0.47
N GLY A 36 -1.49 3.03 0.03
CA GLY A 36 -0.62 2.18 -0.78
C GLY A 36 -1.39 1.04 -1.46
N MET A 37 -2.25 0.35 -0.70
CA MET A 37 -3.13 -0.69 -1.23
C MET A 37 -4.18 -0.15 -2.20
N ALA A 38 -4.75 1.03 -1.93
CA ALA A 38 -5.72 1.65 -2.83
C ALA A 38 -5.11 1.92 -4.22
N TYR A 39 -3.89 2.45 -4.27
CA TYR A 39 -3.16 2.66 -5.52
C TYR A 39 -2.64 1.36 -6.15
N LEU A 40 -2.32 0.34 -5.35
CA LEU A 40 -1.87 -0.96 -5.88
C LEU A 40 -2.99 -1.72 -6.60
N TYR A 41 -4.20 -1.70 -6.03
CA TYR A 41 -5.35 -2.47 -6.54
C TYR A 41 -6.39 -1.63 -7.29
N GLY A 42 -6.20 -0.31 -7.37
CA GLY A 42 -7.13 0.59 -8.05
C GLY A 42 -8.47 0.76 -7.31
N ARG A 43 -8.45 0.75 -5.97
CA ARG A 43 -9.67 0.85 -5.15
C ARG A 43 -10.04 2.31 -4.91
N GLY A 44 -11.00 2.82 -5.69
CA GLY A 44 -11.45 4.22 -5.59
C GLY A 44 -10.46 5.24 -6.17
N VAL A 45 -9.34 4.77 -6.74
CA VAL A 45 -8.33 5.56 -7.44
C VAL A 45 -7.79 4.76 -8.63
N PRO A 46 -7.25 5.39 -9.69
CA PRO A 46 -6.51 4.67 -10.72
C PRO A 46 -5.30 3.94 -10.13
N VAL A 47 -4.98 2.78 -10.70
CA VAL A 47 -3.79 2.03 -10.32
C VAL A 47 -2.54 2.88 -10.56
N ASN A 48 -1.68 2.97 -9.55
CA ASN A 48 -0.40 3.69 -9.64
C ASN A 48 0.64 3.04 -8.72
N TYR A 49 1.51 2.23 -9.31
CA TYR A 49 2.54 1.48 -8.58
C TYR A 49 3.59 2.38 -7.92
N GLU A 50 3.94 3.52 -8.53
CA GLU A 50 4.91 4.47 -7.97
C GLU A 50 4.37 5.12 -6.69
N LEU A 51 3.09 5.54 -6.71
CA LEU A 51 2.42 6.10 -5.53
C LEU A 51 2.24 5.02 -4.47
N ALA A 52 1.87 3.79 -4.85
CA ALA A 52 1.78 2.68 -3.91
C ALA A 52 3.12 2.44 -3.20
N LEU A 53 4.22 2.42 -3.95
CA LEU A 53 5.58 2.25 -3.42
C LEU A 53 5.93 3.36 -2.43
N LYS A 54 5.66 4.61 -2.80
CA LYS A 54 5.92 5.77 -1.94
C LYS A 54 5.17 5.70 -0.61
N TYR A 55 3.92 5.26 -0.62
CA TYR A 55 3.14 5.13 0.62
C TYR A 55 3.59 3.94 1.47
N PHE A 56 3.91 2.80 0.87
CA PHE A 56 4.47 1.66 1.60
C PHE A 56 5.85 1.97 2.19
N GLN A 57 6.70 2.70 1.47
CA GLN A 57 7.99 3.19 1.95
C GLN A 57 7.82 4.03 3.22
N LYS A 58 6.91 5.01 3.22
CA LYS A 58 6.62 5.83 4.41
C LYS A 58 6.14 5.01 5.60
N ALA A 59 5.28 4.01 5.38
CA ALA A 59 4.81 3.13 6.43
C ALA A 59 5.96 2.25 6.96
N ALA A 60 6.80 1.75 6.05
CA ALA A 60 7.95 0.91 6.38
C ALA A 60 9.03 1.65 7.19
N GLU A 61 9.30 2.92 6.87
CA GLU A 61 10.20 3.82 7.60
C GLU A 61 9.76 4.05 9.04
N GLN A 62 8.45 3.95 9.30
CA GLN A 62 7.88 4.02 10.65
C GLN A 62 7.86 2.67 11.39
N GLY A 63 8.45 1.62 10.81
CA GLY A 63 8.47 0.28 11.39
C GLY A 63 7.14 -0.47 11.27
N TRP A 64 6.22 -0.02 10.42
CA TRP A 64 4.94 -0.70 10.24
C TRP A 64 5.11 -1.96 9.40
N VAL A 65 4.79 -3.11 10.01
CA VAL A 65 5.03 -4.44 9.45
C VAL A 65 4.34 -4.63 8.10
N ASP A 66 3.08 -4.22 7.94
CA ASP A 66 2.38 -4.37 6.66
C ASP A 66 3.01 -3.49 5.58
N GLY A 67 3.51 -2.31 5.94
CA GLY A 67 4.20 -1.42 5.02
C GLY A 67 5.49 -2.06 4.48
N GLN A 68 6.28 -2.66 5.38
CA GLN A 68 7.50 -3.39 5.03
C GLN A 68 7.21 -4.63 4.16
N LEU A 69 6.18 -5.40 4.53
CA LEU A 69 5.78 -6.60 3.79
C LEU A 69 5.33 -6.26 2.36
N GLN A 70 4.49 -5.24 2.22
CA GLN A 70 4.00 -4.81 0.90
C GLN A 70 5.12 -4.23 0.05
N LEU A 71 6.01 -3.43 0.64
CA LEU A 71 7.19 -2.91 -0.05
C LEU A 71 8.10 -4.04 -0.56
N GLY A 72 8.40 -5.03 0.29
CA GLY A 72 9.18 -6.21 -0.08
C GLY A 72 8.50 -7.04 -1.18
N THR A 73 7.18 -7.20 -1.10
CA THR A 73 6.39 -7.90 -2.12
C THR A 73 6.46 -7.19 -3.47
N MET A 74 6.37 -5.85 -3.48
CA MET A 74 6.48 -5.08 -4.73
C MET A 74 7.88 -5.18 -5.34
N TYR A 75 8.94 -5.04 -4.55
CA TYR A 75 10.30 -5.24 -5.05
C TYR A 75 10.52 -6.67 -5.57
N TYR A 76 9.95 -7.67 -4.91
CA TYR A 76 10.02 -9.05 -5.35
C TYR A 76 9.24 -9.28 -6.67
N SER A 77 8.05 -8.70 -6.83
CA SER A 77 7.26 -8.81 -8.06
C SER A 77 7.90 -8.04 -9.24
N GLU A 78 8.48 -6.88 -8.99
CA GLU A 78 9.25 -6.12 -9.98
C GLU A 78 10.50 -6.92 -10.41
N CYS A 79 11.20 -7.57 -9.47
CA CYS A 79 12.33 -8.44 -9.78
C CYS A 79 11.93 -9.66 -10.63
N ARG A 80 10.72 -10.18 -10.43
CA ARG A 80 10.18 -11.30 -11.23
C ARG A 80 9.73 -10.88 -12.63
N SER A 81 9.23 -9.66 -12.79
CA SER A 81 8.78 -9.14 -14.09
C SER A 81 9.92 -8.51 -14.90
N HIS A 82 10.94 -7.94 -14.25
CA HIS A 82 12.09 -7.31 -14.88
C HIS A 82 13.38 -7.54 -14.06
N PRO A 83 14.04 -8.71 -14.21
CA PRO A 83 15.29 -9.06 -13.49
C PRO A 83 16.46 -8.09 -13.74
N SER A 84 16.35 -7.23 -14.74
CA SER A 84 17.37 -6.25 -15.15
C SER A 84 17.44 -5.00 -14.27
N LEU A 85 16.41 -4.70 -13.46
CA LEU A 85 16.38 -3.49 -12.62
C LEU A 85 17.10 -3.66 -11.27
N LEU A 86 17.57 -4.87 -10.94
CA LEU A 86 18.35 -5.18 -9.73
C LEU A 86 19.63 -4.32 -9.62
N ARG A 87 20.13 -3.77 -10.73
CA ARG A 87 21.31 -2.87 -10.74
C ARG A 87 21.10 -1.55 -9.98
N ALA A 88 19.86 -1.10 -9.76
CA ALA A 88 19.61 0.13 -9.01
C ALA A 88 19.63 -0.08 -7.49
N ALA A 89 19.20 -1.26 -7.00
CA ALA A 89 19.18 -1.58 -5.57
C ALA A 89 20.58 -1.94 -5.02
N GLN A 90 21.50 -2.39 -5.90
CA GLN A 90 22.90 -2.66 -5.55
C GLN A 90 23.81 -1.42 -5.54
N LEU A 91 23.32 -0.22 -5.89
CA LEU A 91 24.09 1.03 -5.82
C LEU A 91 23.94 1.78 -4.49
N ILE A 92 23.36 1.14 -3.48
CA ILE A 92 23.51 1.54 -2.08
C ILE A 92 24.56 0.60 -1.47
N GLU A 93 25.77 0.65 -2.01
CA GLU A 93 26.97 0.14 -1.34
C GLU A 93 27.46 1.22 -0.36
N PHE A 94 27.70 0.80 0.89
CA PHE A 94 28.63 1.49 1.81
C PHE A 94 30.03 0.96 1.58
#